data_AF-A0A519H943-F1
#
_entry.id   AF-A0A519H943-F1
#
_cell.length_a   1.000
_cell.length_b   1.000
_cell.length_c   1.000
_cell.angle_alpha   90.00
_cell.angle_beta   90.00
_cell.angle_gamma   90.00
#
_symmetry.space_group_name_H-M   'P 1'
#
loop_
_entity.id
_entity.type
_entity.pdbx_description
1 polymer ?
#
loop_
_entity_poly.entity_id
_entity_poly.type
_entity_poly.pdbx_seq_one_letter_code
_entity_poly.pdbx_strand_id
1 'polypeptide(L)'
;MTLDAAFSPACPSCRQAMAVRRLQTHTGVTTEIDICFACQGLWFDPQESARLSSAAVIDLFELLHQHRGDAHGPLSASLACPHCKHTLSRSFDLVRSGRYITYRCPQRHGRFATFSSFFIEKGFVRQLTKPEIEELARKVDAIYCTGCGAPVDIRRDHACPHCQAPFSLLDPQAVEAALKRHGQNAAASSPAANGLADKLVAIESNRQLALREEKERREGALDLWAAGVELVCLALAR
;
A
#
# COMPACT_ATOMS: atom_id res chain seq x y z
N MET A 1 41.79 3.30 4.18
CA MET A 1 40.62 2.48 3.78
C MET A 1 39.87 2.10 5.04
N THR A 2 39.07 3.02 5.56
CA THR A 2 38.13 2.75 6.65
C THR A 2 36.92 2.08 6.01
N LEU A 3 36.64 0.85 6.45
CA LEU A 3 35.41 0.14 6.14
C LEU A 3 34.25 0.98 6.67
N ASP A 4 33.44 1.53 5.76
CA ASP A 4 32.21 2.24 6.11
C ASP A 4 31.29 1.28 6.84
N ALA A 5 31.20 1.44 8.16
CA ALA A 5 30.11 0.87 8.93
C ALA A 5 28.83 1.52 8.42
N ALA A 6 27.99 0.74 7.73
CA ALA A 6 26.69 1.19 7.24
C ALA A 6 25.90 1.84 8.39
N PHE A 7 25.79 3.17 8.35
CA PHE A 7 25.01 3.93 9.31
C PHE A 7 23.55 3.65 9.00
N SER A 8 22.88 2.82 9.81
CA SER A 8 21.42 2.67 9.72
C SER A 8 20.77 3.97 10.22
N PRO A 9 20.14 4.76 9.34
CA PRO A 9 19.55 6.02 9.74
C PRO A 9 18.40 5.82 10.73
N ALA A 10 18.27 6.75 11.68
CA ALA A 10 17.10 6.82 12.53
C ALA A 10 15.87 7.25 11.72
N CYS A 11 14.70 6.70 12.02
CA CYS A 11 13.45 7.02 11.35
C CYS A 11 13.18 8.54 11.37
N PRO A 12 12.90 9.18 10.22
CA PRO A 12 12.58 10.60 10.15
C PRO A 12 11.40 11.04 11.01
N SER A 13 10.49 10.10 11.33
CA SER A 13 9.30 10.34 12.14
C SER A 13 9.53 10.02 13.62
N CYS A 14 9.71 8.73 13.96
CA CYS A 14 9.76 8.28 15.36
C CYS A 14 11.16 8.20 15.96
N ARG A 15 12.23 8.45 15.17
CA ARG A 15 13.65 8.33 15.55
C ARG A 15 14.11 6.94 16.00
N GLN A 16 13.28 5.91 15.89
CA GLN A 16 13.71 4.52 16.11
C GLN A 16 14.67 4.07 15.01
N ALA A 17 15.50 3.06 15.30
CA ALA A 17 16.36 2.45 14.31
C ALA A 17 15.54 1.85 13.16
N MET A 18 16.04 1.99 11.93
CA MET A 18 15.40 1.42 10.75
C MET A 18 16.09 0.11 10.35
N ALA A 19 15.29 -0.84 9.86
CA ALA A 19 15.79 -2.09 9.31
C ALA A 19 16.32 -1.84 7.89
N VAL A 20 17.56 -2.27 7.62
CA VAL A 20 18.18 -2.13 6.30
C VAL A 20 17.80 -3.32 5.42
N ARG A 21 17.23 -3.04 4.25
CA ARG A 21 16.91 -4.06 3.24
C ARG A 21 17.77 -3.89 2.00
N ARG A 22 18.65 -4.85 1.76
CA ARG A 22 19.45 -4.94 0.53
C ARG A 22 18.61 -5.42 -0.65
N LEU A 23 18.64 -4.68 -1.74
CA LEU A 23 17.87 -4.92 -2.95
C LEU A 23 18.74 -4.69 -4.19
N GLN A 24 18.41 -5.35 -5.29
CA GLN A 24 19.13 -5.15 -6.56
C GLN A 24 18.55 -3.98 -7.35
N THR A 25 19.41 -3.16 -7.93
CA THR A 25 19.04 -2.18 -8.95
C THR A 25 18.89 -2.85 -10.32
N HIS A 26 18.28 -2.16 -11.28
CA HIS A 26 18.19 -2.61 -12.67
C HIS A 26 19.55 -2.79 -13.36
N THR A 27 20.63 -2.25 -12.80
CA THR A 27 22.01 -2.46 -13.26
C THR A 27 22.71 -3.63 -12.55
N GLY A 28 22.01 -4.37 -11.69
CA GLY A 28 22.58 -5.48 -10.90
C GLY A 28 23.49 -5.04 -9.73
N VAL A 29 23.45 -3.76 -9.35
CA VAL A 29 24.18 -3.25 -8.18
C VAL A 29 23.26 -3.36 -6.96
N THR A 30 23.82 -3.69 -5.80
CA THR A 30 23.04 -3.72 -4.55
C THR A 30 22.87 -2.31 -4.00
N THR A 31 21.65 -1.96 -3.61
CA THR A 31 21.27 -0.72 -2.91
C THR A 31 20.60 -1.08 -1.58
N GLU A 32 20.60 -0.17 -0.61
CA GLU A 32 20.07 -0.40 0.73
C GLU A 32 18.87 0.51 0.97
N ILE A 33 17.70 -0.07 1.27
CA ILE A 33 16.49 0.68 1.62
C ILE A 33 16.25 0.55 3.11
N ASP A 34 16.12 1.67 3.81
CA ASP A 34 15.80 1.66 5.23
C ASP A 34 14.29 1.64 5.47
N ILE A 35 13.87 0.76 6.37
CA ILE A 35 12.45 0.47 6.64
C ILE A 35 12.16 0.67 8.12
N CYS A 36 11.16 1.51 8.43
CA CYS A 36 10.59 1.64 9.76
C CYS A 36 9.21 1.00 9.78
N PHE A 37 9.09 -0.20 10.38
CA PHE A 37 7.79 -0.88 10.48
C PHE A 37 6.82 -0.17 11.42
N ALA A 38 7.31 0.43 12.51
CA ALA A 38 6.47 1.15 13.48
C ALA A 38 5.73 2.36 12.85
N CYS A 39 6.40 3.10 11.96
CA CYS A 39 5.79 4.22 11.22
C CYS A 39 5.32 3.83 9.81
N GLN A 40 5.44 2.54 9.43
CA GLN A 40 5.26 2.06 8.06
C GLN A 40 5.90 2.98 7.01
N GLY A 41 7.15 3.34 7.26
CA GLY A 41 7.91 4.35 6.52
C GLY A 41 9.18 3.80 5.89
N LEU A 42 9.58 4.41 4.79
CA LEU A 42 10.77 4.09 4.00
C LEU A 42 11.63 5.34 3.87
N TRP A 43 12.93 5.19 4.01
CA TRP A 43 13.89 6.19 3.56
C TRP A 43 14.52 5.69 2.26
N PHE A 44 14.59 6.60 1.28
CA PHE A 44 15.26 6.38 0.01
C PHE A 44 16.32 7.46 -0.14
N ASP A 45 17.56 7.04 -0.33
CA ASP A 45 18.62 7.91 -0.80
C ASP A 45 18.37 8.33 -2.26
N PRO A 46 19.13 9.31 -2.78
CA PRO A 46 18.86 9.87 -4.10
C PRO A 46 18.88 8.78 -5.18
N GLN A 47 17.79 8.74 -5.95
CA GLN A 47 17.57 7.82 -7.07
C GLN A 47 17.33 6.34 -6.70
N GLU A 48 17.42 5.93 -5.44
CA GLU A 48 17.31 4.51 -5.08
C GLU A 48 15.97 3.88 -5.51
N SER A 49 14.85 4.52 -5.16
CA SER A 49 13.51 4.02 -5.54
C SER A 49 13.36 3.85 -7.06
N ALA A 50 13.95 4.75 -7.85
CA ALA A 50 13.88 4.71 -9.31
C ALA A 50 14.82 3.65 -9.90
N ARG A 51 15.90 3.31 -9.18
CA ARG A 51 16.91 2.36 -9.63
C ARG A 51 16.56 0.91 -9.30
N LEU A 52 15.65 0.64 -8.36
CA LEU A 52 15.23 -0.73 -8.01
C LEU A 52 14.89 -1.56 -9.26
N SER A 53 15.42 -2.78 -9.30
CA SER A 53 15.03 -3.76 -10.33
C SER A 53 13.57 -4.17 -10.12
N SER A 54 12.95 -4.69 -11.17
CA SER A 54 11.56 -5.15 -11.08
C SER A 54 11.39 -6.30 -10.07
N ALA A 55 12.37 -7.20 -9.97
CA ALA A 55 12.38 -8.24 -8.93
C ALA A 55 12.47 -7.63 -7.52
N ALA A 56 13.36 -6.64 -7.32
CA ALA A 56 13.47 -5.95 -6.04
C ALA A 56 12.18 -5.19 -5.65
N VAL A 57 11.45 -4.65 -6.62
CA VAL A 57 10.15 -4.00 -6.38
C VAL A 57 9.12 -5.01 -5.87
N ILE A 58 9.10 -6.23 -6.43
CA ILE A 58 8.23 -7.32 -5.98
C ILE A 58 8.63 -7.77 -4.58
N ASP A 59 9.92 -8.05 -4.35
CA ASP A 59 10.44 -8.48 -3.04
C ASP A 59 10.12 -7.45 -1.95
N LEU A 60 10.29 -6.16 -2.25
CA LEU A 60 9.97 -5.10 -1.31
C LEU A 60 8.45 -5.02 -1.10
N PHE A 61 7.62 -5.12 -2.15
CA PHE A 61 6.17 -5.15 -1.99
C PHE A 61 5.71 -6.27 -1.06
N GLU A 62 6.20 -7.49 -1.24
CA GLU A 62 5.84 -8.64 -0.41
C GLU A 62 6.21 -8.42 1.06
N LEU A 63 7.44 -7.93 1.31
CA LEU A 63 7.91 -7.61 2.66
C LEU A 63 6.99 -6.58 3.33
N LEU A 64 6.73 -5.45 2.67
CA LEU A 64 5.90 -4.39 3.23
C LEU A 64 4.44 -4.85 3.41
N HIS A 65 3.93 -5.68 2.51
CA HIS A 65 2.59 -6.24 2.58
C HIS A 65 2.42 -7.21 3.76
N GLN A 66 3.43 -8.01 4.10
CA GLN A 66 3.41 -8.89 5.28
C GLN A 66 3.23 -8.09 6.58
N HIS A 67 3.83 -6.90 6.67
CA HIS A 67 3.76 -6.01 7.83
C HIS A 67 2.58 -5.02 7.80
N ARG A 68 1.65 -5.14 6.84
CA ARG A 68 0.53 -4.17 6.71
C ARG A 68 -0.43 -4.16 7.90
N GLY A 69 -0.53 -5.29 8.60
CA GLY A 69 -1.42 -5.48 9.74
C GLY A 69 -0.79 -5.09 11.08
N ASP A 70 0.50 -4.77 11.09
CA ASP A 70 1.20 -4.35 12.30
C ASP A 70 0.69 -2.99 12.78
N ALA A 71 0.87 -2.72 14.08
CA ALA A 71 0.48 -1.45 14.67
C ALA A 71 1.16 -0.27 13.94
N HIS A 72 0.35 0.55 13.27
CA HIS A 72 0.81 1.73 12.55
C HIS A 72 0.79 2.95 13.47
N GLY A 73 1.95 3.31 14.00
CA GLY A 73 2.11 4.54 14.79
C GLY A 73 1.96 5.79 13.91
N PRO A 74 1.30 6.85 14.39
CA PRO A 74 1.09 8.05 13.59
C PRO A 74 2.43 8.73 13.25
N LEU A 75 2.47 9.37 12.08
CA LEU A 75 3.64 10.18 11.71
C LEU A 75 3.75 11.43 12.59
N SER A 76 4.98 11.81 12.91
CA SER A 76 5.29 13.10 13.54
C SER A 76 4.79 14.27 12.69
N ALA A 77 4.37 15.36 13.33
CA ALA A 77 3.98 16.60 12.64
C ALA A 77 5.14 17.20 11.81
N SER A 78 6.38 16.95 12.24
CA SER A 78 7.60 17.39 11.55
C SER A 78 8.57 16.21 11.43
N LEU A 79 8.95 15.87 10.20
CA LEU A 79 9.91 14.81 9.91
C LEU A 79 11.30 15.42 9.73
N ALA A 80 12.33 14.79 10.27
CA ALA A 80 13.73 15.26 10.18
C ALA A 80 14.57 14.35 9.29
N CYS A 81 15.37 14.92 8.40
CA CYS A 81 16.32 14.16 7.59
C CYS A 81 17.29 13.37 8.48
N PRO A 82 17.55 12.09 8.23
CA PRO A 82 18.45 11.32 9.07
C PRO A 82 19.90 11.76 8.94
N HIS A 83 20.29 12.39 7.82
CA HIS A 83 21.65 12.88 7.57
C HIS A 83 21.88 14.28 8.15
N CYS A 84 21.14 15.29 7.69
CA CYS A 84 21.36 16.68 8.10
C CYS A 84 20.42 17.21 9.18
N LYS A 85 19.47 16.39 9.66
CA LYS A 85 18.47 16.74 10.69
C LYS A 85 17.52 17.88 10.33
N HIS A 86 17.64 18.51 9.16
CA HIS A 86 16.69 19.52 8.68
C HIS A 86 15.29 18.91 8.49
N THR A 87 14.26 19.73 8.72
CA THR A 87 12.88 19.38 8.46
C THR A 87 12.67 19.03 6.98
N LEU A 88 12.02 17.91 6.73
CA LEU A 88 11.68 17.48 5.37
C LEU A 88 10.51 18.32 4.84
N SER A 89 10.60 18.72 3.56
CA SER A 89 9.51 19.39 2.88
C SER A 89 8.49 18.37 2.38
N ARG A 90 7.23 18.52 2.79
CA ARG A 90 6.11 17.72 2.26
C ARG A 90 5.81 18.17 0.83
N SER A 91 5.68 17.21 -0.07
CA SER A 91 5.44 17.43 -1.50
C SER A 91 4.50 16.36 -2.07
N PHE A 92 3.94 16.63 -3.25
CA PHE A 92 3.12 15.67 -3.98
C PHE A 92 3.81 15.26 -5.27
N ASP A 93 3.76 13.97 -5.56
CA ASP A 93 4.21 13.37 -6.82
C ASP A 93 2.99 12.83 -7.59
N LEU A 94 3.15 12.62 -8.90
CA LEU A 94 2.07 12.18 -9.79
C LEU A 94 2.34 10.79 -10.34
N VAL A 95 1.29 9.98 -10.41
CA VAL A 95 1.21 8.73 -11.17
C VAL A 95 -0.10 8.70 -11.97
N ARG A 96 -0.29 7.68 -12.80
CA ARG A 96 -1.51 7.50 -13.58
C ARG A 96 -2.78 7.46 -12.71
N SER A 97 -2.69 6.89 -11.51
CA SER A 97 -3.82 6.77 -10.58
C SER A 97 -4.10 8.03 -9.76
N GLY A 98 -3.27 9.07 -9.87
CA GLY A 98 -3.43 10.33 -9.15
C GLY A 98 -2.15 10.79 -8.45
N ARG A 99 -2.30 11.68 -7.46
CA ARG A 99 -1.18 12.23 -6.69
C ARG A 99 -0.91 11.44 -5.41
N TYR A 100 0.33 11.38 -4.96
CA TYR A 100 0.72 10.78 -3.68
C TYR A 100 1.74 11.65 -2.95
N ILE A 101 1.94 11.41 -1.65
CA ILE A 101 2.76 12.28 -0.79
C ILE A 101 4.15 11.70 -0.60
N THR A 102 5.15 12.58 -0.65
CA THR A 102 6.53 12.30 -0.27
C THR A 102 7.11 13.47 0.53
N TYR A 103 8.11 13.16 1.36
CA TYR A 103 8.79 14.15 2.21
C TYR A 103 10.26 14.21 1.81
N ARG A 104 10.73 15.36 1.33
CA ARG A 104 12.06 15.48 0.71
C ARG A 104 13.01 16.29 1.58
N CYS A 105 14.27 15.87 1.62
CA CYS A 105 15.30 16.70 2.23
C CYS A 105 15.61 17.89 1.33
N PRO A 106 15.58 19.15 1.83
CA PRO A 106 15.96 20.32 1.03
C PRO A 106 17.42 20.28 0.58
N GLN A 107 18.28 19.55 1.30
CA GLN A 107 19.69 19.31 0.96
C GLN A 107 19.89 18.11 0.01
N ARG A 108 18.81 17.52 -0.51
CA ARG A 108 18.84 16.41 -1.47
C ARG A 108 19.53 15.13 -0.97
N HIS A 109 19.60 14.91 0.34
CA HIS A 109 20.08 13.65 0.93
C HIS A 109 19.16 12.45 0.67
N GLY A 110 17.89 12.69 0.29
CA GLY A 110 16.93 11.60 0.11
C GLY A 110 15.50 12.05 0.37
N ARG A 111 14.60 11.07 0.44
CA ARG A 111 13.19 11.28 0.74
C ARG A 111 12.65 10.20 1.67
N PHE A 112 11.67 10.59 2.47
CA PHE A 112 10.81 9.68 3.21
C PHE A 112 9.50 9.46 2.46
N ALA A 113 9.08 8.20 2.36
CA ALA A 113 7.81 7.79 1.79
C ALA A 113 7.16 6.72 2.67
N THR A 114 5.84 6.71 2.77
CA THR A 114 5.11 5.66 3.52
C THR A 114 4.98 4.41 2.66
N PHE A 115 4.62 3.28 3.26
CA PHE A 115 4.34 2.05 2.51
C PHE A 115 3.25 2.29 1.46
N SER A 116 2.18 3.01 1.83
CA SER A 116 1.12 3.39 0.88
C SER A 116 1.64 4.23 -0.29
N SER A 117 2.53 5.20 -0.04
CA SER A 117 3.12 6.01 -1.10
C SER A 117 3.97 5.18 -2.05
N PHE A 118 4.74 4.22 -1.53
CA PHE A 118 5.50 3.28 -2.37
C PHE A 118 4.58 2.38 -3.20
N PHE A 119 3.50 1.86 -2.61
CA PHE A 119 2.52 1.05 -3.35
C PHE A 119 1.84 1.86 -4.46
N ILE A 120 1.50 3.13 -4.22
CA ILE A 120 0.92 4.02 -5.23
C ILE A 120 1.95 4.27 -6.34
N GLU A 121 3.19 4.60 -5.96
CA GLU A 121 4.29 4.88 -6.91
C GLU A 121 4.53 3.69 -7.86
N LYS A 122 4.58 2.47 -7.33
CA LYS A 122 4.87 1.26 -8.11
C LYS A 122 3.64 0.62 -8.74
N GLY A 123 2.45 1.17 -8.45
CA GLY A 123 1.18 0.80 -9.07
C GLY A 123 0.50 -0.44 -8.48
N PHE A 124 0.84 -0.84 -7.25
CA PHE A 124 0.21 -1.95 -6.53
C PHE A 124 -1.15 -1.59 -5.92
N VAL A 125 -1.44 -0.30 -5.77
CA VAL A 125 -2.73 0.19 -5.26
C VAL A 125 -3.30 1.23 -6.22
N ARG A 126 -4.62 1.37 -6.19
CA ARG A 126 -5.33 2.48 -6.82
C ARG A 126 -5.99 3.37 -5.78
N GLN A 127 -6.21 4.62 -6.16
CA GLN A 127 -6.95 5.58 -5.36
C GLN A 127 -8.45 5.29 -5.52
N LEU A 128 -9.18 5.41 -4.41
CA LEU A 128 -10.63 5.30 -4.43
C LEU A 128 -11.24 6.48 -5.19
N THR A 129 -12.22 6.20 -6.02
CA THR A 129 -13.05 7.23 -6.66
C THR A 129 -14.05 7.78 -5.66
N LYS A 130 -14.58 9.00 -5.89
CA LYS A 130 -15.60 9.59 -5.00
C LYS A 130 -16.80 8.66 -4.73
N PRO A 131 -17.41 8.00 -5.75
CA PRO A 131 -18.52 7.09 -5.50
C PRO A 131 -18.13 5.89 -4.62
N GLU A 132 -16.91 5.37 -4.75
CA GLU A 132 -16.44 4.28 -3.89
C GLU A 132 -16.19 4.75 -2.46
N ILE A 133 -15.71 5.99 -2.27
CA ILE A 133 -15.58 6.60 -0.94
C ILE A 133 -16.95 6.76 -0.29
N GLU A 134 -17.94 7.27 -1.03
CA GLU A 134 -19.32 7.43 -0.56
C GLU A 134 -19.95 6.08 -0.18
N GLU A 135 -19.74 5.04 -1.00
CA GLU A 135 -20.20 3.70 -0.69
C GLU A 135 -19.50 3.10 0.55
N LEU A 136 -18.19 3.34 0.71
CA LEU A 136 -17.46 2.90 1.88
C LEU A 136 -17.95 3.63 3.14
N ALA A 137 -18.23 4.93 3.02
CA ALA A 137 -18.76 5.77 4.09
C ALA A 137 -20.16 5.36 4.58
N ARG A 138 -20.93 4.61 3.78
CA ARG A 138 -22.18 3.98 4.23
C ARG A 138 -21.96 2.76 5.13
N LYS A 139 -20.77 2.15 5.09
CA LYS A 139 -20.45 0.89 5.76
C LYS A 139 -19.58 1.10 7.00
N VAL A 140 -18.72 2.12 6.99
CA VAL A 140 -17.83 2.44 8.09
C VAL A 140 -17.80 3.94 8.33
N ASP A 141 -17.80 4.33 9.61
CA ASP A 141 -17.74 5.74 10.00
C ASP A 141 -16.32 6.29 9.94
N ALA A 142 -15.34 5.50 10.37
CA ALA A 142 -13.95 5.92 10.45
C ALA A 142 -12.99 4.86 9.92
N ILE A 143 -11.91 5.31 9.30
CA ILE A 143 -10.79 4.50 8.83
C ILE A 143 -9.48 5.06 9.38
N TYR A 144 -8.46 4.23 9.48
CA TYR A 144 -7.09 4.71 9.74
C TYR A 144 -6.42 5.05 8.41
N CYS A 145 -5.83 6.24 8.31
CA CYS A 145 -5.09 6.65 7.12
C CYS A 145 -3.84 5.78 6.94
N THR A 146 -3.72 5.09 5.81
CA THR A 146 -2.54 4.29 5.44
C THR A 146 -1.27 5.13 5.22
N GLY A 147 -1.41 6.46 5.12
CA GLY A 147 -0.30 7.40 4.99
C GLY A 147 0.24 7.88 6.32
N CYS A 148 -0.60 8.45 7.19
CA CYS A 148 -0.13 9.07 8.44
C CYS A 148 -0.56 8.37 9.73
N GLY A 149 -1.33 7.29 9.65
CA GLY A 149 -1.83 6.53 10.80
C GLY A 149 -2.97 7.19 11.58
N ALA A 150 -3.36 8.42 11.22
CA ALA A 150 -4.44 9.13 11.91
C ALA A 150 -5.81 8.50 11.61
N PRO A 151 -6.73 8.43 12.59
CA PRO A 151 -8.13 8.10 12.34
C PRO A 151 -8.80 9.22 11.53
N VAL A 152 -9.62 8.85 10.55
CA VAL A 152 -10.31 9.77 9.64
C VAL A 152 -11.77 9.37 9.54
N ASP A 153 -12.67 10.33 9.72
CA ASP A 153 -14.09 10.15 9.43
C ASP A 153 -14.29 10.20 7.90
N ILE A 154 -14.54 9.04 7.30
CA ILE A 154 -14.60 8.90 5.84
C ILE A 154 -15.88 9.54 5.25
N ARG A 155 -16.89 9.83 6.08
CA ARG A 155 -18.16 10.41 5.62
C ARG A 155 -18.02 11.89 5.28
N ARG A 156 -16.95 12.55 5.74
CA ARG A 156 -16.76 13.99 5.62
C ARG A 156 -15.73 14.38 4.56
N ASP A 157 -14.73 13.53 4.34
CA ASP A 157 -13.57 13.84 3.53
C ASP A 157 -13.38 12.82 2.40
N HIS A 158 -12.79 13.23 1.28
CA HIS A 158 -12.40 12.33 0.17
C HIS A 158 -10.89 12.05 0.11
N ALA A 159 -10.15 12.57 1.09
CA ALA A 159 -8.74 12.34 1.34
C ALA A 159 -8.47 12.56 2.83
N CYS A 160 -7.34 12.09 3.35
CA CYS A 160 -7.04 12.30 4.76
C CYS A 160 -6.91 13.81 5.07
N PRO A 161 -7.68 14.39 6.00
CA PRO A 161 -7.60 15.83 6.32
C PRO A 161 -6.26 16.21 6.95
N HIS A 162 -5.58 15.28 7.62
CA HIS A 162 -4.32 15.53 8.33
C HIS A 162 -3.12 15.59 7.39
N CYS A 163 -2.94 14.57 6.55
CA CYS A 163 -1.76 14.51 5.67
C CYS A 163 -2.07 14.87 4.22
N GLN A 164 -3.34 14.84 3.79
CA GLN A 164 -3.82 15.00 2.41
C GLN A 164 -3.54 13.77 1.51
N ALA A 165 -3.25 12.61 2.11
CA ALA A 165 -3.08 11.37 1.36
C ALA A 165 -4.43 10.93 0.76
N PRO A 166 -4.45 10.44 -0.49
CA PRO A 166 -5.66 9.84 -1.05
C PRO A 166 -6.02 8.57 -0.28
N PHE A 167 -7.32 8.26 -0.18
CA PHE A 167 -7.72 6.94 0.26
C PHE A 167 -7.41 5.94 -0.84
N SER A 168 -6.70 4.88 -0.50
CA SER A 168 -6.22 3.88 -1.45
C SER A 168 -6.46 2.48 -0.89
N LEU A 169 -6.74 1.54 -1.77
CA LEU A 169 -6.90 0.13 -1.42
C LEU A 169 -5.94 -0.74 -2.24
N LEU A 170 -5.54 -1.86 -1.64
CA LEU A 170 -4.92 -2.97 -2.36
C LEU A 170 -6.01 -3.64 -3.20
N ASP A 171 -6.05 -3.27 -4.47
CA ASP A 171 -6.93 -3.84 -5.46
C ASP A 171 -6.25 -5.09 -6.06
N PRO A 172 -6.84 -6.28 -5.94
CA PRO A 172 -6.31 -7.51 -6.53
C PRO A 172 -5.90 -7.36 -7.99
N GLN A 173 -6.70 -6.65 -8.79
CA GLN A 173 -6.41 -6.43 -10.20
C GLN A 173 -5.21 -5.50 -10.39
N ALA A 174 -5.06 -4.49 -9.53
CA ALA A 174 -3.90 -3.61 -9.55
C ALA A 174 -2.62 -4.34 -9.13
N VAL A 175 -2.70 -5.20 -8.11
CA VAL A 175 -1.61 -6.05 -7.66
C VAL A 175 -1.21 -7.02 -8.78
N GLU A 176 -2.15 -7.75 -9.37
CA GLU A 176 -1.89 -8.67 -10.48
C GLU A 176 -1.25 -7.95 -11.68
N ALA A 177 -1.81 -6.80 -12.09
CA ALA A 177 -1.27 -6.01 -13.18
C ALA A 177 0.14 -5.48 -12.88
N ALA A 178 0.41 -5.09 -11.63
CA ALA A 178 1.74 -4.66 -11.20
C ALA A 178 2.73 -5.83 -11.16
N LEU A 179 2.35 -6.97 -10.58
CA LEU A 179 3.16 -8.19 -10.54
C LEU A 179 3.46 -8.68 -11.96
N LYS A 180 2.49 -8.65 -12.88
CA LYS A 180 2.72 -9.01 -14.29
C LYS A 180 3.70 -8.04 -14.95
N ARG A 181 3.54 -6.73 -14.76
CA ARG A 181 4.43 -5.71 -15.35
C ARG A 181 5.87 -5.86 -14.83
N HIS A 182 6.02 -5.99 -13.51
CA HIS A 182 7.33 -6.13 -12.89
C HIS A 182 7.93 -7.53 -13.15
N GLY A 183 7.09 -8.57 -13.19
CA GLY A 183 7.49 -9.94 -13.49
C GLY A 183 7.95 -10.13 -14.95
N GLN A 184 7.24 -9.54 -15.93
CA GLN A 184 7.68 -9.52 -17.33
C GLN A 184 9.04 -8.81 -17.48
N ASN A 185 9.21 -7.69 -16.80
CA ASN A 185 10.47 -6.96 -16.79
C ASN A 185 11.58 -7.70 -16.01
N ALA A 186 11.22 -8.54 -15.03
CA ALA A 186 12.15 -9.36 -14.26
C ALA A 186 12.54 -10.65 -15.01
N ALA A 187 11.64 -11.26 -15.78
CA ALA A 187 11.92 -12.45 -16.59
C ALA A 187 12.85 -12.13 -17.77
N ALA A 188 12.87 -10.88 -18.24
CA ALA A 188 13.93 -10.36 -19.11
C ALA A 188 15.29 -10.24 -18.39
N SER A 189 15.37 -10.51 -17.08
CA SER A 189 16.55 -10.34 -16.22
C SER A 189 16.92 -11.54 -15.34
N SER A 190 16.03 -12.52 -15.03
CA SER A 190 16.34 -13.86 -14.45
C SER A 190 15.06 -14.73 -14.19
N PRO A 191 15.12 -16.09 -14.14
CA PRO A 191 13.93 -16.99 -14.09
C PRO A 191 13.32 -17.32 -12.70
N ALA A 192 13.90 -16.86 -11.58
CA ALA A 192 13.55 -17.38 -10.25
C ALA A 192 12.30 -16.77 -9.57
N ALA A 193 11.74 -15.69 -10.11
CA ALA A 193 10.65 -14.91 -9.46
C ALA A 193 9.22 -15.44 -9.72
N ASN A 194 9.05 -16.43 -10.61
CA ASN A 194 7.73 -16.79 -11.12
C ASN A 194 6.88 -17.63 -10.14
N GLY A 195 7.48 -18.45 -9.27
CA GLY A 195 6.71 -19.42 -8.48
C GLY A 195 5.94 -18.88 -7.26
N LEU A 196 6.16 -17.62 -6.86
CA LEU A 196 5.56 -17.02 -5.67
C LEU A 196 4.41 -16.05 -6.01
N ALA A 197 4.53 -15.32 -7.12
CA ALA A 197 3.45 -14.50 -7.67
C ALA A 197 2.21 -15.36 -7.96
N ASP A 198 2.40 -16.57 -8.49
CA ASP A 198 1.33 -17.54 -8.72
C ASP A 198 0.58 -17.93 -7.43
N LYS A 199 1.30 -18.01 -6.30
CA LYS A 199 0.70 -18.34 -4.99
C LYS A 199 -0.14 -17.20 -4.43
N LEU A 200 0.31 -15.95 -4.60
CA LEU A 200 -0.42 -14.77 -4.15
C LEU A 200 -1.70 -14.55 -4.99
N VAL A 201 -1.60 -14.74 -6.31
CA VAL A 201 -2.76 -14.71 -7.22
C VAL A 201 -3.77 -15.80 -6.85
N ALA A 202 -3.29 -17.01 -6.52
CA ALA A 202 -4.17 -18.11 -6.10
C ALA A 202 -4.91 -17.80 -4.78
N ILE A 203 -4.23 -17.22 -3.78
CA ILE A 203 -4.85 -16.87 -2.49
C ILE A 203 -5.96 -15.83 -2.68
N GLU A 204 -5.69 -14.78 -3.44
CA GLU A 204 -6.68 -13.71 -3.67
C GLU A 204 -7.83 -14.17 -4.56
N SER A 205 -7.56 -14.99 -5.58
CA SER A 205 -8.63 -15.58 -6.41
C SER A 205 -9.56 -16.48 -5.60
N ASN A 206 -9.01 -17.29 -4.68
CA ASN A 206 -9.80 -18.12 -3.77
C ASN A 206 -10.65 -17.27 -2.83
N ARG A 207 -10.13 -16.14 -2.34
CA ARG A 207 -10.89 -15.20 -1.52
C ARG A 207 -12.06 -14.58 -2.30
N GLN A 208 -11.85 -14.22 -3.56
CA GLN A 208 -12.89 -13.67 -4.43
C GLN A 208 -13.98 -14.69 -4.75
N LEU A 209 -13.62 -15.95 -4.97
CA LEU A 209 -14.58 -17.04 -5.13
C LEU A 209 -15.45 -17.20 -3.89
N ALA A 210 -14.84 -17.26 -2.70
CA ALA A 210 -15.59 -17.37 -1.45
C ALA A 210 -16.58 -16.21 -1.23
N LEU A 211 -16.20 -14.97 -1.59
CA LEU A 211 -17.07 -13.80 -1.50
C LEU A 211 -18.23 -13.86 -2.50
N ARG A 212 -18.01 -14.40 -3.72
CA ARG A 212 -19.07 -14.61 -4.71
C ARG A 212 -20.05 -15.68 -4.26
N GLU A 213 -19.54 -16.82 -3.79
CA GLU A 213 -20.38 -17.90 -3.23
C GLU A 213 -21.20 -17.39 -2.03
N GLU A 214 -20.61 -16.57 -1.15
CA GLU A 214 -21.34 -15.99 -0.03
C GLU A 214 -22.43 -15.01 -0.46
N LYS A 215 -22.16 -14.21 -1.51
CA LYS A 215 -23.15 -13.32 -2.12
C LYS A 215 -24.29 -14.10 -2.77
N GLU A 216 -23.97 -15.14 -3.55
CA GLU A 216 -24.94 -16.03 -4.19
C GLU A 216 -25.80 -16.77 -3.17
N ARG A 217 -25.20 -17.28 -2.08
CA ARG A 217 -25.96 -17.89 -0.96
C ARG A 217 -26.91 -16.88 -0.32
N ARG A 218 -26.49 -15.63 -0.14
CA ARG A 218 -27.32 -14.60 0.48
C ARG A 218 -28.46 -14.17 -0.44
N GLU A 219 -28.19 -14.03 -1.74
CA GLU A 219 -29.20 -13.73 -2.77
C GLU A 219 -30.21 -14.88 -2.93
N GLY A 220 -29.75 -16.14 -2.95
CA GLY A 220 -30.63 -17.32 -2.97
C GLY A 220 -31.43 -17.51 -1.68
N ALA A 221 -30.88 -17.13 -0.52
CA ALA A 221 -31.63 -17.10 0.74
C ALA A 221 -32.73 -16.03 0.73
N LEU A 222 -32.44 -14.83 0.20
CA LEU A 222 -33.44 -13.77 0.01
C LEU A 222 -34.57 -14.21 -0.96
N ASP A 223 -34.24 -14.98 -2.00
CA ASP A 223 -35.20 -15.54 -2.95
C ASP A 223 -36.14 -16.60 -2.30
N LEU A 224 -35.60 -17.51 -1.49
CA LEU A 224 -36.39 -18.47 -0.70
C LEU A 224 -37.34 -17.78 0.29
N TRP A 225 -36.91 -16.69 0.92
CA TRP A 225 -37.76 -15.88 1.79
C TRP A 225 -38.85 -15.15 0.99
N ALA A 226 -38.53 -14.61 -0.19
CA ALA A 226 -39.52 -13.98 -1.06
C ALA A 226 -40.56 -15.00 -1.57
N ALA A 227 -40.13 -16.19 -1.97
CA ALA A 227 -41.01 -17.30 -2.35
C ALA A 227 -41.91 -17.77 -1.18
N GLY A 228 -41.37 -17.80 0.04
CA GLY A 228 -42.14 -18.11 1.25
C GLY A 228 -43.20 -17.05 1.58
N VAL A 229 -42.89 -15.77 1.38
CA VAL A 229 -43.84 -14.66 1.59
C VAL A 229 -44.98 -14.70 0.57
N GLU A 230 -44.71 -15.03 -0.70
CA GLU A 230 -45.78 -15.20 -1.71
C GLU A 230 -46.73 -16.35 -1.35
N LEU A 231 -46.20 -17.49 -0.87
CA LEU A 231 -47.02 -18.64 -0.46
C LEU A 231 -47.93 -18.32 0.74
N VAL A 232 -47.45 -17.51 1.70
CA VAL A 232 -48.25 -17.07 2.86
C VAL A 232 -49.33 -16.07 2.43
N CYS A 233 -49.02 -15.13 1.54
CA CYS A 233 -50.01 -14.20 1.00
C CYS A 233 -51.14 -14.92 0.24
N LEU A 234 -50.82 -15.96 -0.54
CA LEU A 234 -51.83 -16.79 -1.23
C LEU A 234 -52.70 -17.61 -0.27
N ALA A 235 -52.17 -18.01 0.89
CA ALA A 235 -52.92 -18.75 1.91
C ALA A 235 -53.86 -17.85 2.74
N LEU A 236 -53.51 -16.57 2.92
CA LEU A 236 -54.32 -15.58 3.66
C LEU A 236 -55.39 -14.90 2.80
N ALA A 237 -55.36 -15.08 1.47
CA ALA A 237 -56.34 -14.56 0.53
C ALA A 237 -57.53 -15.51 0.25
N ARG A 238 -57.73 -16.54 1.09
CA ARG A 238 -58.88 -17.45 1.09
C ARG A 238 -59.71 -17.25 2.35
#